data_AF-A0A5N6SVE5-F1
#
_entry.id   AF-A0A5N6SVE5-F1
#
_cell.length_a   1.000
_cell.length_b   1.000
_cell.length_c   1.000
_cell.angle_alpha   90.00
_cell.angle_beta   90.00
_cell.angle_gamma   90.00
#
_symmetry.space_group_name_H-M   'P 1'
#
loop_
_entity.id
_entity.type
_entity.pdbx_description
1 polymer ?
#
loop_
_entity_poly.entity_id
_entity_poly.type
_entity_poly.pdbx_seq_one_letter_code
_entity_poly.pdbx_strand_id
1 'polypeptide(L)'
;MTTKHSINYGTTLVQDSLHRLILSNPFLRYDEGIKGLVGDGLLSAGVSGSISASPSVHQIQTTKSRVGDSAGALLVTMNYTGDILYFHLAAEKSHLAGFDTAVLVVGDDVLVGRRKSGRVGRRGLAGAVLVEKVLGSLAKQDKMNISYSAKSVKTY
;
A
#
# COMPACT_ATOMS: atom_id res chain seq x y z
N MET A 1 5.91 -19.56 -19.63
CA MET A 1 4.77 -18.62 -19.73
C MET A 1 5.13 -17.39 -18.90
N THR A 2 5.65 -16.34 -19.54
CA THR A 2 6.16 -15.13 -18.89
C THR A 2 5.00 -14.27 -18.40
N THR A 3 4.81 -14.16 -17.09
CA THR A 3 3.85 -13.25 -16.47
C THR A 3 4.26 -11.81 -16.78
N LYS A 4 3.43 -11.08 -17.53
CA LYS A 4 3.56 -9.62 -17.71
C LYS A 4 3.32 -8.96 -16.35
N HIS A 5 4.34 -8.28 -15.84
CA HIS A 5 4.25 -7.46 -14.64
C HIS A 5 3.83 -6.05 -15.07
N SER A 6 2.70 -5.52 -14.57
CA SER A 6 2.30 -4.13 -14.81
C SER A 6 2.73 -3.26 -13.63
N ILE A 7 3.51 -2.22 -13.91
CA ILE A 7 3.85 -1.16 -12.95
C ILE A 7 3.39 0.15 -13.59
N ASN A 8 2.55 0.91 -12.88
CA ASN A 8 1.91 2.11 -13.40
C ASN A 8 2.46 3.36 -12.70
N TYR A 9 2.91 4.34 -13.50
CA TYR A 9 3.41 5.64 -13.06
C TYR A 9 2.50 6.75 -13.58
N GLY A 10 2.28 7.81 -12.81
CA GLY A 10 1.63 9.03 -13.31
C GLY A 10 2.54 9.77 -14.30
N THR A 11 1.97 10.34 -15.36
CA THR A 11 2.66 11.06 -16.45
C THR A 11 3.06 12.51 -16.12
N THR A 12 3.03 12.92 -14.85
CA THR A 12 3.45 14.27 -14.47
C THR A 12 4.76 14.18 -13.71
N LEU A 13 5.79 14.78 -14.32
CA LEU A 13 7.09 15.17 -13.77
C LEU A 13 7.21 14.91 -12.27
N VAL A 14 7.97 13.87 -11.91
CA VAL A 14 8.47 13.59 -10.54
C VAL A 14 9.52 14.65 -10.21
N GLN A 15 9.07 15.89 -10.11
CA GLN A 15 9.90 17.02 -9.77
C GLN A 15 9.10 17.89 -8.81
N ASP A 16 9.61 17.93 -7.58
CA ASP A 16 9.30 18.90 -6.52
C ASP A 16 7.99 18.74 -5.74
N SER A 17 7.81 17.59 -5.07
CA SER A 17 7.32 17.55 -3.67
C SER A 17 7.39 16.13 -3.07
N LEU A 18 8.49 15.84 -2.38
CA LEU A 18 8.76 14.60 -1.64
C LEU A 18 7.94 14.52 -0.35
N HIS A 19 6.68 14.10 -0.37
CA HIS A 19 5.95 13.90 0.89
C HIS A 19 5.12 12.60 0.87
N ARG A 20 5.78 11.53 1.33
CA ARG A 20 5.26 10.22 1.77
C ARG A 20 4.63 9.33 0.69
N LEU A 21 5.41 8.32 0.33
CA LEU A 21 5.00 7.29 -0.62
C LEU A 21 3.84 6.46 -0.08
N ILE A 22 2.76 6.36 -0.85
CA ILE A 22 1.70 5.37 -0.61
C ILE A 22 1.74 4.32 -1.72
N LEU A 23 2.00 3.05 -1.34
CA LEU A 23 1.94 1.89 -2.23
C LEU A 23 0.75 1.02 -1.83
N SER A 24 -0.15 0.73 -2.78
CA SER A 24 -1.32 -0.12 -2.52
C SER A 24 -1.44 -1.31 -3.48
N ASN A 25 -2.07 -2.38 -2.97
CA ASN A 25 -2.56 -3.53 -3.73
C ASN A 25 -4.08 -3.69 -3.53
N PRO A 26 -4.93 -3.00 -4.30
CA PRO A 26 -6.37 -3.21 -4.25
C PRO A 26 -6.76 -4.52 -4.94
N PHE A 27 -7.70 -5.23 -4.30
CA PHE A 27 -8.36 -6.46 -4.77
C PHE A 27 -9.13 -6.30 -6.10
N LEU A 28 -9.17 -5.11 -6.70
CA LEU A 28 -9.85 -4.92 -7.97
C LEU A 28 -9.16 -5.81 -9.00
N ARG A 29 -9.90 -6.84 -9.46
CA ARG A 29 -9.53 -7.86 -10.44
C ARG A 29 -9.13 -7.29 -11.83
N TYR A 30 -8.91 -5.98 -11.90
CA TYR A 30 -8.56 -5.20 -13.06
C TYR A 30 -7.38 -4.29 -12.70
N ASP A 31 -6.28 -4.47 -13.43
CA ASP A 31 -5.10 -3.59 -13.50
C ASP A 31 -5.48 -2.09 -13.65
N GLU A 32 -6.68 -1.80 -14.15
CA GLU A 32 -7.26 -0.46 -14.31
C GLU A 32 -7.59 0.25 -12.97
N GLY A 33 -7.97 -0.50 -11.92
CA GLY A 33 -8.38 0.11 -10.64
C GLY A 33 -7.22 0.80 -9.91
N ILE A 34 -6.01 0.24 -10.04
CA ILE A 34 -4.79 0.79 -9.46
C ILE A 34 -4.32 2.01 -10.24
N LYS A 35 -4.40 1.95 -11.58
CA LYS A 35 -4.03 3.08 -12.46
C LYS A 35 -4.84 4.33 -12.12
N GLY A 36 -6.14 4.18 -11.85
CA GLY A 36 -7.02 5.30 -11.51
C GLY A 36 -6.74 5.95 -10.15
N LEU A 37 -5.91 5.33 -9.30
CA LEU A 37 -5.58 5.82 -7.96
C LEU A 37 -4.15 6.35 -7.87
N VAL A 38 -3.32 6.20 -8.92
CA VAL A 38 -1.98 6.80 -8.97
C VAL A 38 -2.08 8.22 -9.49
N GLY A 39 -1.63 9.19 -8.69
CA GLY A 39 -1.65 10.59 -9.07
C GLY A 39 -1.56 11.54 -7.88
N ASP A 40 -1.49 12.83 -8.21
CA ASP A 40 -1.35 13.91 -7.24
C ASP A 40 -2.53 13.94 -6.23
N GLY A 41 -2.21 13.94 -4.94
CA GLY A 41 -3.18 13.89 -3.85
C GLY A 41 -3.85 12.52 -3.64
N LEU A 42 -3.27 11.46 -4.19
CA LEU A 42 -3.62 10.04 -4.03
C LEU A 42 -2.33 9.19 -3.87
N LEU A 43 -2.17 8.08 -4.59
CA LEU A 43 -1.02 7.18 -4.49
C LEU A 43 0.14 7.70 -5.34
N SER A 44 1.37 7.58 -4.83
CA SER A 44 2.56 7.86 -5.64
C SER A 44 2.86 6.72 -6.62
N ALA A 45 2.53 5.47 -6.25
CA ALA A 45 2.55 4.32 -7.14
C ALA A 45 1.62 3.21 -6.65
N GLY A 46 1.31 2.28 -7.55
CA GLY A 46 0.58 1.06 -7.23
C GLY A 46 1.36 -0.17 -7.68
N VAL A 47 1.23 -1.26 -6.91
CA VAL A 47 1.95 -2.50 -7.17
C VAL A 47 0.98 -3.67 -7.19
N SER A 48 0.98 -4.40 -8.31
CA SER A 48 0.08 -5.53 -8.55
C SER A 48 0.84 -6.85 -8.60
N GLY A 49 0.30 -7.87 -7.94
CA GLY A 49 0.72 -9.25 -8.13
C GLY A 49 0.10 -9.87 -9.39
N SER A 50 0.22 -11.20 -9.52
CA SER A 50 -0.59 -11.94 -10.49
C SER A 50 -2.07 -11.94 -10.07
N ILE A 51 -2.95 -12.42 -10.96
CA ILE A 51 -4.40 -12.41 -10.72
C ILE A 51 -4.74 -13.11 -9.39
N SER A 52 -5.38 -12.37 -8.49
CA SER A 52 -5.78 -12.82 -7.15
C SER A 52 -4.61 -13.25 -6.25
N ALA A 53 -3.40 -12.73 -6.49
CA ALA A 53 -2.23 -12.96 -5.66
C ALA A 53 -1.62 -11.63 -5.22
N SER A 54 -1.05 -11.65 -4.02
CA SER A 54 -0.25 -10.54 -3.52
C SER A 54 1.01 -10.35 -4.38
N PRO A 55 1.48 -9.11 -4.61
CA PRO A 55 2.78 -8.89 -5.22
C PRO A 55 3.91 -9.47 -4.37
N SER A 56 4.96 -9.94 -5.04
CA SER A 56 6.17 -10.38 -4.35
C SER A 56 6.87 -9.20 -3.65
N VAL A 57 7.62 -9.50 -2.60
CA VAL A 57 8.46 -8.53 -1.89
C VAL A 57 9.37 -7.76 -2.85
N HIS A 58 9.93 -8.44 -3.85
CA HIS A 58 10.78 -7.80 -4.85
C HIS A 58 10.04 -6.76 -5.69
N GLN A 59 8.79 -7.03 -6.09
CA GLN A 59 7.96 -6.06 -6.81
C GLN A 59 7.64 -4.84 -5.94
N ILE A 60 7.32 -5.05 -4.66
CA ILE A 60 7.04 -3.96 -3.72
C ILE A 60 8.28 -3.07 -3.55
N GLN A 61 9.44 -3.67 -3.27
CA GLN A 61 10.69 -2.94 -3.09
C GLN A 61 11.12 -2.19 -4.35
N THR A 62 10.99 -2.81 -5.52
CA THR A 62 11.32 -2.18 -6.82
C THR A 62 10.39 -1.02 -7.13
N THR A 63 9.11 -1.13 -6.80
CA THR A 63 8.16 -0.04 -7.01
C THR A 63 8.51 1.13 -6.08
N LYS A 64 8.82 0.82 -4.80
CA LYS A 64 9.23 1.78 -3.77
C LYS A 64 10.49 2.57 -4.15
N SER A 65 11.53 1.87 -4.62
CA SER A 65 12.79 2.54 -4.99
C SER A 65 12.64 3.47 -6.21
N ARG A 66 11.70 3.19 -7.12
CA ARG A 66 11.47 4.02 -8.31
C ARG A 66 10.75 5.34 -8.04
N VAL A 67 10.00 5.41 -6.94
CA VAL A 67 9.26 6.61 -6.51
C VAL A 67 10.01 7.42 -5.45
N GLY A 68 11.08 6.85 -4.88
CA GLY A 68 12.01 7.54 -4.00
C GLY A 68 11.96 7.02 -2.56
N ASP A 69 13.14 6.89 -1.97
CA ASP A 69 13.31 6.31 -0.63
C ASP A 69 13.60 7.36 0.47
N SER A 70 13.84 8.63 0.12
CA SER A 70 14.37 9.65 1.04
C SER A 70 13.38 10.20 2.08
N ALA A 71 12.07 10.09 1.85
CA ALA A 71 11.04 10.69 2.70
C ALA A 71 10.26 9.67 3.59
N GLY A 72 10.69 8.40 3.57
CA GLY A 72 9.93 7.29 4.18
C GLY A 72 8.68 6.89 3.39
N ALA A 73 8.15 5.71 3.68
CA ALA A 73 7.04 5.11 2.94
C ALA A 73 5.92 4.58 3.84
N LEU A 74 4.68 4.67 3.39
CA LEU A 74 3.55 3.94 3.94
C LEU A 74 3.04 2.92 2.91
N LEU A 75 3.17 1.65 3.22
CA LEU A 75 2.60 0.59 2.41
C LEU A 75 1.17 0.31 2.88
N VAL A 76 0.18 0.61 2.06
CA VAL A 76 -1.22 0.32 2.34
C VAL A 76 -1.55 -1.04 1.73
N THR A 77 -2.18 -1.90 2.50
CA THR A 77 -2.49 -3.25 2.03
C THR A 77 -3.82 -3.74 2.56
N MET A 78 -4.43 -4.66 1.82
CA MET A 78 -5.66 -5.30 2.23
C MET A 78 -5.36 -6.42 3.24
N ASN A 79 -6.31 -6.69 4.14
CA ASN A 79 -6.12 -7.70 5.17
C ASN A 79 -6.36 -9.13 4.65
N TYR A 80 -5.45 -9.60 3.80
CA TYR A 80 -5.36 -10.98 3.33
C TYR A 80 -4.01 -11.56 3.73
N THR A 81 -3.96 -12.86 4.04
CA THR A 81 -2.74 -13.50 4.60
C THR A 81 -1.47 -13.26 3.78
N GLY A 82 -1.56 -13.38 2.45
CA GLY A 82 -0.40 -13.17 1.56
C GLY A 82 0.07 -11.72 1.54
N ASP A 83 -0.89 -10.79 1.49
CA ASP A 83 -0.64 -9.35 1.51
C ASP A 83 0.03 -8.90 2.81
N ILE A 84 -0.50 -9.36 3.96
CA ILE A 84 0.11 -9.12 5.25
C ILE A 84 1.55 -9.63 5.28
N LEU A 85 1.79 -10.86 4.83
CA LEU A 85 3.14 -11.45 4.87
C LEU A 85 4.13 -10.66 4.01
N TYR A 86 3.79 -10.38 2.75
CA TYR A 86 4.75 -9.76 1.83
C TYR A 86 4.96 -8.27 2.08
N PHE A 87 3.93 -7.53 2.48
CA PHE A 87 4.09 -6.11 2.77
C PHE A 87 4.90 -5.87 4.05
N HIS A 88 4.65 -6.65 5.12
CA HIS A 88 5.47 -6.55 6.33
C HIS A 88 6.90 -7.01 6.08
N LEU A 89 7.13 -8.05 5.27
CA LEU A 89 8.48 -8.46 4.91
C LEU A 89 9.20 -7.41 4.04
N ALA A 90 8.48 -6.71 3.15
CA ALA A 90 9.03 -5.60 2.38
C ALA A 90 9.38 -4.40 3.28
N ALA A 91 8.52 -4.08 4.25
CA ALA A 91 8.78 -3.06 5.25
C ALA A 91 10.01 -3.41 6.09
N GLU A 92 10.11 -4.63 6.61
CA GLU A 92 11.26 -5.07 7.41
C GLU A 92 12.58 -4.92 6.63
N LYS A 93 12.61 -5.37 5.37
CA LYS A 93 13.79 -5.18 4.51
C LYS A 93 14.09 -3.70 4.25
N SER A 94 13.08 -2.84 4.22
CA SER A 94 13.24 -1.39 4.07
C SER A 94 13.93 -0.77 5.29
N HIS A 95 13.51 -1.18 6.49
CA HIS A 95 14.13 -0.73 7.75
C HIS A 95 15.59 -1.19 7.84
N LEU A 96 15.88 -2.44 7.46
CA LEU A 96 17.25 -2.94 7.40
C LEU A 96 18.13 -2.16 6.42
N ALA A 97 17.54 -1.52 5.41
CA ALA A 97 18.23 -0.64 4.46
C ALA A 97 18.29 0.83 4.94
N GLY A 98 17.82 1.14 6.15
CA GLY A 98 17.86 2.48 6.74
C GLY A 98 16.69 3.39 6.36
N PHE A 99 15.63 2.86 5.74
CA PHE A 99 14.46 3.63 5.34
C PHE A 99 13.29 3.41 6.28
N ASP A 100 12.65 4.48 6.73
CA ASP A 100 11.42 4.41 7.51
C ASP A 100 10.26 3.92 6.62
N THR A 101 9.61 2.81 7.00
CA THR A 101 8.55 2.23 6.16
C THR A 101 7.47 1.55 7.00
N ALA A 102 6.31 2.19 7.13
CA ALA A 102 5.19 1.61 7.85
C ALA A 102 4.27 0.78 6.94
N VAL A 103 3.47 -0.10 7.55
CA VAL A 103 2.40 -0.84 6.86
C VAL A 103 1.05 -0.48 7.51
N LEU A 104 0.07 -0.11 6.68
CA LEU A 104 -1.32 0.08 7.08
C LEU A 104 -2.18 -1.00 6.46
N VAL A 105 -2.99 -1.65 7.29
CA VAL A 105 -3.82 -2.79 6.90
C VAL A 105 -5.29 -2.39 6.91
N VAL A 106 -5.96 -2.50 5.76
CA VAL A 106 -7.39 -2.22 5.63
C VAL A 106 -8.21 -3.50 5.81
N GLY A 107 -9.18 -3.45 6.72
CA GLY A 107 -10.07 -4.56 7.09
C GLY A 107 -11.52 -4.10 7.28
N ASP A 108 -12.10 -3.47 6.27
CA ASP A 108 -13.43 -2.86 6.28
C ASP A 108 -14.60 -3.86 6.14
N ASP A 109 -14.34 -5.12 5.74
CA ASP A 109 -15.40 -6.09 5.49
C ASP A 109 -16.18 -6.44 6.76
N VAL A 110 -17.43 -5.97 6.81
CA VAL A 110 -18.29 -6.16 7.97
C VAL A 110 -19.12 -7.44 7.99
N LEU A 111 -19.11 -8.21 6.91
CA LEU A 111 -19.96 -9.38 6.75
C LEU A 111 -19.66 -10.46 7.78
N VAL A 112 -18.39 -10.73 8.03
CA VAL A 112 -17.94 -11.68 9.06
C VAL A 112 -17.62 -10.91 10.33
N GLY A 113 -18.46 -11.08 11.36
CA GLY A 113 -18.24 -10.45 12.66
C GLY A 113 -16.87 -10.82 13.25
N ARG A 114 -16.25 -9.88 13.98
CA ARG A 114 -14.83 -9.95 14.43
C ARG A 114 -14.43 -11.27 15.10
N ARG A 115 -15.32 -11.87 15.89
CA ARG A 115 -15.07 -13.17 16.57
C ARG A 115 -14.89 -14.33 15.60
N LYS A 116 -15.46 -14.23 14.40
CA LYS A 116 -15.45 -15.26 13.36
C LYS A 116 -14.40 -15.01 12.28
N SER A 117 -13.71 -13.86 12.29
CA SER A 117 -12.77 -13.46 11.22
C SER A 117 -11.38 -14.12 11.32
N GLY A 118 -11.24 -15.21 12.08
CA GLY A 118 -9.99 -15.95 12.23
C GLY A 118 -8.85 -15.12 12.82
N ARG A 119 -7.60 -15.55 12.54
CA ARG A 119 -6.38 -14.92 13.09
C ARG A 119 -6.00 -13.61 12.40
N VAL A 120 -6.30 -13.48 11.10
CA VAL A 120 -5.93 -12.32 10.29
C VAL A 120 -6.93 -11.18 10.48
N GLY A 121 -8.21 -11.49 10.72
CA GLY A 121 -9.26 -10.50 10.92
C GLY A 121 -10.12 -10.29 9.67
N ARG A 122 -10.84 -9.18 9.63
CA ARG A 122 -11.77 -8.84 8.53
C ARG A 122 -11.00 -8.57 7.25
N ARG A 123 -11.54 -8.98 6.11
CA ARG A 123 -10.96 -8.70 4.79
C ARG A 123 -10.96 -7.19 4.50
N GLY A 124 -10.03 -6.76 3.67
CA GLY A 124 -10.09 -5.44 3.02
C GLY A 124 -10.88 -5.52 1.72
N LEU A 125 -11.79 -4.58 1.49
CA LEU A 125 -12.63 -4.43 0.31
C LEU A 125 -12.56 -2.98 -0.19
N ALA A 126 -13.65 -2.44 -0.72
CA ALA A 126 -13.69 -1.13 -1.38
C ALA A 126 -13.40 0.05 -0.43
N GLY A 127 -13.53 -0.12 0.89
CA GLY A 127 -13.23 0.93 1.87
C GLY A 127 -11.78 1.42 1.83
N ALA A 128 -10.85 0.64 1.28
CA ALA A 128 -9.46 1.06 1.12
C ALA A 128 -9.31 2.29 0.22
N VAL A 129 -10.17 2.46 -0.79
CA VAL A 129 -10.12 3.62 -1.70
C VAL A 129 -10.31 4.93 -0.92
N LEU A 130 -11.19 4.93 0.09
CA LEU A 130 -11.42 6.09 0.95
C LEU A 130 -10.21 6.35 1.85
N VAL A 131 -9.61 5.30 2.40
CA VAL A 131 -8.39 5.38 3.21
C VAL A 131 -7.25 5.97 2.39
N GLU A 132 -7.01 5.44 1.20
CA GLU A 132 -5.99 5.94 0.27
C GLU A 132 -6.23 7.39 -0.13
N LYS A 133 -7.49 7.80 -0.34
CA LYS A 133 -7.81 9.20 -0.65
C LYS A 133 -7.48 10.16 0.48
N VAL A 134 -7.84 9.79 1.71
CA VAL A 134 -7.54 10.60 2.89
C VAL A 134 -6.03 10.67 3.11
N LEU A 135 -5.34 9.53 3.06
CA LEU A 135 -3.89 9.47 3.25
C LEU A 135 -3.15 10.26 2.17
N GLY A 136 -3.51 10.12 0.90
CA GLY A 136 -2.90 10.87 -0.20
C GLY A 136 -3.12 12.38 -0.07
N SER A 137 -4.29 12.81 0.42
CA SER A 137 -4.55 14.23 0.69
C SER A 137 -3.72 14.76 1.87
N LEU A 138 -3.56 13.96 2.94
CA LEU A 138 -2.74 14.32 4.09
C LEU A 138 -1.25 14.35 3.73
N ALA A 139 -0.79 13.41 2.90
CA ALA A 139 0.56 13.36 2.37
C ALA A 139 0.87 14.62 1.55
N LYS A 140 -0.03 15.00 0.63
CA LYS A 140 0.08 16.23 -0.17
C LYS A 140 0.11 17.52 0.65
N GLN A 141 -0.67 17.59 1.72
CA GLN A 141 -0.70 18.74 2.63
C GLN A 141 0.45 18.74 3.64
N ASP A 142 1.31 17.72 3.59
CA ASP A 142 2.41 17.49 4.53
C ASP A 142 1.97 17.35 5.99
N LYS A 143 0.71 16.96 6.19
CA LYS A 143 0.06 16.78 7.51
C LYS A 143 0.05 15.34 7.99
N MET A 144 0.50 14.42 7.16
CA MET A 144 0.64 13.03 7.56
C MET A 144 1.76 12.92 8.59
N ASN A 145 1.59 12.21 9.68
CA ASN A 145 2.67 11.95 10.62
C ASN A 145 2.71 10.44 10.85
N ILE A 146 3.79 9.79 10.41
CA ILE A 146 3.96 8.35 10.59
C ILE A 146 4.61 8.16 11.96
N SER A 147 3.79 8.23 13.01
CA SER A 147 4.26 7.83 14.34
C SER A 147 4.15 6.32 14.46
N TYR A 148 5.27 5.64 14.27
CA TYR A 148 5.37 4.19 14.44
C TYR A 148 5.21 3.84 15.93
N SER A 149 4.05 3.33 16.31
CA SER A 149 3.96 2.41 17.44
C SER A 149 3.98 1.02 16.82
N ALA A 150 4.88 0.13 17.25
CA ALA A 150 4.93 -1.27 16.81
C ALA A 150 3.63 -2.07 17.06
N LYS A 151 2.55 -1.41 17.47
CA LYS A 151 1.18 -1.89 17.48
C LYS A 151 0.53 -1.51 16.16
N SER A 152 0.38 -2.48 15.28
CA SER A 152 -0.50 -2.45 14.10
C SER A 152 -1.67 -1.48 14.32
N VAL A 153 -1.76 -0.41 13.51
CA VAL A 153 -2.97 0.41 13.45
C VAL A 153 -4.06 -0.48 12.87
N LYS A 154 -4.80 -1.17 13.75
CA LYS A 154 -6.01 -1.90 13.38
C LYS A 154 -7.09 -0.84 13.20
N THR A 155 -7.36 -0.46 11.96
CA THR A 155 -8.57 0.27 11.61
C THR A 155 -9.78 -0.53 12.11
N TYR A 156 -10.64 0.09 12.93
CA TYR A 156 -11.68 -0.55 13.73
C TYR A 156 -12.86 -1.08 12.91
#